data_AF-A0A536YFT6-F1
#
_entry.id   AF-A0A536YFT6-F1
#
_cell.length_a   1.000
_cell.length_b   1.000
_cell.length_c   1.000
_cell.angle_alpha   90.00
_cell.angle_beta   90.00
_cell.angle_gamma   90.00
#
_symmetry.space_group_name_H-M   'P 1'
#
loop_
_entity.id
_entity.type
_entity.pdbx_description
1 polymer ?
#
loop_
_entity_poly.entity_id
_entity_poly.type
_entity_poly.pdbx_seq_one_letter_code
_entity_poly.pdbx_strand_id
1 'polypeptide(L)' 'MIDPFVVEELIDRALAEDIGFADLTSELVIPADARAELALNARQDIVVAGIDVAAQVFRRRVPECRVELRVKDG' A
#
# COMPACT_ATOMS: atom_id res chain seq x y z
N MET A 1 -17.67 -2.76 8.61
CA MET A 1 -16.35 -2.45 9.17
C MET A 1 -15.57 -3.74 9.16
N ILE A 2 -14.45 -3.79 8.44
CA ILE A 2 -13.59 -4.98 8.40
C ILE A 2 -12.79 -4.99 9.72
N ASP A 3 -12.60 -6.16 10.32
CA ASP A 3 -11.82 -6.32 11.55
C ASP A 3 -10.36 -5.85 11.34
N PRO A 4 -9.88 -4.82 12.05
CA PRO A 4 -8.53 -4.31 11.87
C PRO A 4 -7.44 -5.36 12.11
N PHE A 5 -7.63 -6.27 13.07
CA PHE A 5 -6.63 -7.30 13.36
C PHE A 5 -6.50 -8.29 12.20
N VAL A 6 -7.62 -8.67 11.59
CA VAL A 6 -7.62 -9.54 10.41
C VAL A 6 -6.96 -8.84 9.22
N VAL A 7 -7.22 -7.54 9.03
CA VAL A 7 -6.60 -6.76 7.95
C VAL A 7 -5.09 -6.68 8.14
N GLU A 8 -4.61 -6.34 9.34
CA GLU A 8 -3.18 -6.25 9.64
C GLU A 8 -2.46 -7.59 9.39
N GLU A 9 -3.03 -8.70 9.86
CA GLU A 9 -2.46 -10.03 9.61
C GLU A 9 -2.38 -10.36 8.11
N LEU A 10 -3.44 -10.04 7.35
CA LEU A 10 -3.46 -10.27 5.90
C LEU A 10 -2.45 -9.39 5.17
N ILE A 11 -2.31 -8.12 5.56
CA ILE A 11 -1.31 -7.22 4.98
C ILE A 11 0.10 -7.77 5.23
N ASP A 12 0.39 -8.19 6.47
CA ASP A 12 1.72 -8.73 6.81
C ASP A 12 2.03 -10.01 6.00
N ARG A 13 1.04 -10.89 5.84
CA ARG A 13 1.19 -12.10 5.03
C ARG A 13 1.37 -11.79 3.55
N ALA A 14 0.62 -10.85 2.99
CA ALA A 14 0.73 -10.45 1.59
C ALA A 14 2.07 -9.78 1.29
N LEU A 15 2.56 -8.91 2.19
CA LEU A 15 3.89 -8.30 2.05
C LEU A 15 5.00 -9.34 2.12
N ALA A 16 4.89 -10.33 3.02
CA ALA A 16 5.86 -11.41 3.12
C ALA A 16 5.86 -12.32 1.88
N GLU A 17 4.70 -12.55 1.27
CA GLU A 17 4.57 -13.31 0.01
C GLU A 17 5.24 -12.58 -1.17
N ASP A 18 4.97 -11.28 -1.34
CA ASP A 18 5.40 -10.51 -2.51
C ASP A 18 6.88 -10.07 -2.43
N ILE A 19 7.35 -9.65 -1.25
CA ILE A 19 8.73 -9.15 -1.06
C ILE A 19 9.68 -10.30 -0.71
N GLY A 20 9.22 -11.28 0.07
CA GLY A 20 10.06 -12.37 0.58
C GLY A 20 11.28 -11.83 1.35
N PHE A 21 12.47 -12.14 0.86
CA PHE A 21 13.73 -11.72 1.48
C PHE A 21 14.09 -10.25 1.18
N ALA A 22 13.86 -9.79 -0.05
CA ALA A 22 14.24 -8.44 -0.49
C ALA A 22 13.55 -8.07 -1.82
N ASP A 23 13.27 -6.79 -2.00
CA ASP A 23 12.90 -6.22 -3.32
C ASP A 23 14.19 -5.78 -4.04
N LEU A 24 14.94 -6.77 -4.54
CA LEU A 24 16.30 -6.58 -5.04
C LEU A 24 16.38 -5.55 -6.17
N THR A 25 15.36 -5.48 -7.03
CA THR A 25 15.38 -4.52 -8.14
C THR A 25 15.29 -3.11 -7.60
N SER A 26 14.31 -2.83 -6.74
CA SER A 26 14.14 -1.49 -6.15
C SER A 26 15.35 -1.08 -5.31
N GLU A 27 15.90 -1.99 -4.50
CA GLU A 27 17.07 -1.71 -3.64
C GLU A 27 18.34 -1.38 -4.43
N LEU A 28 18.50 -1.95 -5.64
CA LEU A 28 19.67 -1.69 -6.48
C LEU A 28 19.54 -0.42 -7.33
N VAL A 29 18.32 -0.03 -7.71
CA VAL A 29 18.10 1.05 -8.69
C VAL A 29 17.55 2.34 -8.09
N ILE A 30 16.94 2.28 -6.90
CA ILE A 30 16.37 3.43 -6.22
C ILE A 30 17.27 3.84 -5.05
N PRO A 31 17.75 5.11 -4.99
CA PRO A 31 18.49 5.60 -3.84
C PRO A 31 17.69 5.49 -2.54
N ALA A 32 18.35 5.15 -1.43
CA ALA A 32 17.70 4.94 -0.14
C ALA A 32 17.01 6.20 0.43
N ASP A 33 17.43 7.39 -0.02
CA ASP A 33 16.87 8.68 0.37
C ASP A 33 15.86 9.25 -0.64
N ALA A 34 15.56 8.50 -1.71
CA ALA A 34 14.62 8.92 -2.72
C ALA A 34 13.21 9.13 -2.13
N ARG A 35 12.55 10.20 -2.57
CA ARG A 35 11.15 10.49 -2.25
C ARG A 35 10.35 10.62 -3.53
N ALA A 36 9.13 10.08 -3.51
CA ALA A 36 8.22 10.12 -4.64
C ALA A 36 6.81 10.47 -4.20
N GLU A 37 6.04 11.05 -5.11
CA GLU A 37 4.60 11.20 -5.01
C GLU A 37 3.95 10.23 -6.02
N LEU A 38 2.90 9.54 -5.59
CA LEU A 38 2.22 8.52 -6.38
C LEU A 38 0.71 8.68 -6.27
N ALA A 39 0.01 8.35 -7.36
CA ALA A 39 -1.44 8.43 -7.46
C ALA A 39 -2.02 7.07 -7.83
N LEU A 40 -2.97 6.57 -7.04
CA LEU A 40 -3.75 5.39 -7.37
C LEU A 40 -4.91 5.80 -8.27
N ASN A 41 -4.75 5.58 -9.58
CA ASN A 41 -5.73 5.98 -10.60
C ASN A 41 -6.47 4.76 -11.16
N ALA A 42 -7.80 4.83 -11.18
CA ALA A 42 -8.62 3.84 -11.88
C ALA A 42 -8.41 3.95 -13.40
N ARG A 43 -8.22 2.80 -14.06
CA ARG A 43 -8.03 2.74 -15.53
C ARG A 43 -9.34 2.51 -16.30
N GLN A 44 -10.43 2.31 -15.56
CA GLN A 44 -11.79 2.05 -16.05
C GLN A 44 -12.79 2.46 -14.96
N ASP A 45 -14.06 2.52 -15.31
CA ASP A 45 -15.13 2.79 -14.34
C ASP A 45 -15.22 1.64 -13.33
N ILE A 46 -15.23 1.98 -12.04
CA ILE A 46 -15.27 1.04 -10.92
C ILE A 46 -16.16 1.57 -9.80
N VAL A 47 -16.62 0.66 -8.95
CA VAL A 47 -17.05 1.00 -7.57
C VAL A 47 -15.83 0.83 -6.69
N VAL A 48 -15.49 1.84 -5.90
CA VAL A 48 -14.30 1.78 -5.06
C VAL A 48 -14.58 0.90 -3.84
N ALA A 49 -13.66 -0.01 -3.53
CA ALA A 49 -13.75 -0.85 -2.35
C ALA A 49 -12.34 -1.13 -1.80
N GLY A 50 -12.18 -1.03 -0.48
CA GLY A 50 -10.94 -1.27 0.22
C GLY A 50 -9.93 -0.12 0.17
N ILE A 51 -10.36 1.13 -0.06
CA ILE A 51 -9.42 2.26 -0.14
C ILE A 51 -8.65 2.47 1.17
N ASP A 52 -9.30 2.23 2.31
CA ASP A 52 -8.67 2.28 3.63
C ASP A 52 -7.64 1.14 3.81
N VAL A 53 -7.92 -0.04 3.26
CA VAL A 53 -6.98 -1.18 3.28
C VAL A 53 -5.74 -0.85 2.45
N ALA A 54 -5.92 -0.28 1.25
CA ALA A 54 -4.81 0.17 0.41
C ALA A 54 -3.94 1.20 1.15
N ALA A 55 -4.56 2.17 1.84
CA ALA A 55 -3.83 3.13 2.65
C ALA A 55 -3.06 2.49 3.81
N GLN A 56 -3.62 1.45 4.45
CA GLN A 56 -2.93 0.72 5.52
C GLN A 56 -1.70 -0.02 5.02
N VAL A 57 -1.72 -0.61 3.81
CA VAL A 57 -0.54 -1.26 3.21
C VAL A 57 0.64 -0.29 3.10
N PHE A 58 0.41 0.92 2.58
CA PHE A 58 1.46 1.93 2.45
C PHE A 58 1.97 2.41 3.81
N ARG A 59 1.08 2.67 4.78
CA ARG A 59 1.49 3.04 6.15
C ARG A 59 2.25 1.92 6.84
N ARG A 60 1.94 0.66 6.55
CA ARG A 60 2.63 -0.50 7.11
C ARG A 60 4.05 -0.64 6.57
N ARG A 61 4.26 -0.40 5.27
CA ARG A 61 5.57 -0.52 4.61
C ARG A 61 6.45 0.72 4.74
N VAL A 62 5.85 1.91 4.70
CA VAL A 62 6.52 3.22 4.76
C VAL A 62 5.82 4.08 5.83
N PRO A 63 6.13 3.91 7.12
CA PRO A 63 5.44 4.59 8.22
C PRO A 63 5.42 6.13 8.12
N GLU A 64 6.44 6.71 7.48
CA GLU A 64 6.60 8.14 7.24
C GLU A 64 5.82 8.67 6.03
N CYS A 65 5.19 7.80 5.24
CA CYS A 65 4.44 8.24 4.06
C CYS A 65 3.17 9.01 4.45
N ARG A 66 2.82 10.02 3.65
CA ARG A 66 1.55 10.71 3.75
C ARG A 66 0.58 10.10 2.74
N VAL A 67 -0.55 9.60 3.22
CA VAL A 67 -1.62 9.07 2.37
C VAL A 67 -2.82 10.02 2.41
N GLU A 68 -3.25 10.50 1.23
CA GLU A 68 -4.44 11.31 1.04
C GLU A 68 -5.50 10.48 0.30
N LEU A 69 -6.66 10.29 0.93
CA LEU A 69 -7.80 9.63 0.31
C LEU A 69 -8.68 10.66 -0.41
N ARG A 70 -8.74 10.57 -1.75
CA ARG A 70 -9.56 11.47 -2.59
C ARG A 70 -10.97 10.97 -2.86
N VAL A 71 -11.25 9.71 -2.54
CA VAL A 71 -12.53 9.04 -2.71
C VAL A 71 -12.82 8.17 -1.49
N LYS A 72 -14.08 7.76 -1.32
CA LYS A 72 -14.51 6.78 -0.31
C LYS A 72 -14.95 5.51 -1.02
N ASP A 73 -14.98 4.41 -0.27
CA ASP A 73 -15.62 3.18 -0.73
C ASP A 73 -17.12 3.41 -1.02
N GLY A 74 -17.63 2.72 -2.05
CA GLY A 74 -18.99 2.85 -2.59
C GLY A 74 -19.04 3.69 -3.86
#